data_AF-A0A1E5RMY9-F1
#
_entry.id   AF-A0A1E5RMY9-F1
#
_cell.length_a   1.000
_cell.length_b   1.000
_cell.length_c   1.000
_cell.angle_alpha   90.00
_cell.angle_beta   90.00
_cell.angle_gamma   90.00
#
_symmetry.space_group_name_H-M   'P 1'
#
loop_
_entity.id
_entity.type
_entity.pdbx_description
1 polymer ?
#
loop_
_entity_poly.entity_id
_entity_poly.type
_entity_poly.pdbx_seq_one_letter_code
_entity_poly.pdbx_strand_id
1 'polypeptide(L)'
;MNFLKLNSFTRNLQHTSSIVSCRFYASKLHHLKTKKSVATRIKLVPQGPTKPIIPNTEVEPPAFKIMTKYTGVQHGIAKKEARRTADKRGYREPNKLVKKYIKAFVHDKNIRKLIDW
;
A
#
# COMPACT_ATOMS: atom_id res chain seq x y z
N MET A 1 37.42 18.70 -51.69
CA MET A 1 37.05 18.73 -50.25
C MET A 1 35.59 18.32 -50.12
N ASN A 2 35.32 17.14 -49.54
CA ASN A 2 33.99 16.53 -49.57
C ASN A 2 33.07 17.10 -48.47
N PHE A 3 32.29 18.14 -48.81
CA PHE A 3 31.25 18.73 -47.96
C PHE A 3 30.25 17.70 -47.41
N LEU A 4 30.00 16.62 -48.15
CA LEU A 4 29.11 15.52 -47.76
C LEU A 4 29.62 14.71 -46.55
N LYS A 5 30.95 14.61 -46.34
CA LYS A 5 31.51 13.90 -45.19
C LYS A 5 31.35 14.68 -43.89
N LEU A 6 31.42 16.02 -43.93
CA LEU A 6 31.29 16.86 -42.74
C LEU A 6 29.87 16.76 -42.13
N ASN A 7 28.83 16.75 -42.97
CA ASN A 7 27.44 16.62 -42.53
C ASN A 7 27.12 15.26 -41.90
N SER A 8 27.80 14.19 -42.33
CA SER A 8 27.63 12.87 -41.69
C SER A 8 28.24 12.82 -40.28
N PHE A 9 29.36 13.52 -40.07
CA PHE A 9 30.06 13.55 -38.80
C PHE A 9 29.30 14.38 -37.75
N THR A 10 28.79 15.55 -38.15
CA THR A 10 27.98 16.43 -37.27
C THR A 10 26.62 15.81 -36.92
N ARG A 11 26.00 15.07 -37.85
CA ARG A 11 24.73 14.36 -37.60
C ARG A 11 24.91 13.17 -36.65
N ASN A 12 26.05 12.48 -36.70
CA ASN A 12 26.39 11.43 -35.74
C ASN A 12 26.71 11.99 -34.33
N LEU A 13 27.31 13.18 -34.24
CA LEU A 13 27.53 13.88 -32.97
C LEU A 13 26.21 14.34 -32.30
N GLN A 14 25.23 14.78 -33.08
CA GLN A 14 23.89 15.15 -32.55
C GLN A 14 23.09 13.95 -32.04
N HIS A 15 23.28 12.76 -32.61
CA HIS A 15 22.64 11.53 -32.13
C HIS A 15 23.34 10.92 -30.90
N THR A 16 24.62 11.20 -30.67
CA THR A 16 25.32 10.73 -29.47
C THR A 16 25.06 11.61 -28.25
N SER A 17 24.88 12.92 -28.42
CA SER A 17 24.48 13.82 -27.32
C SER A 17 23.06 13.55 -26.78
N SER A 18 22.15 13.05 -27.63
CA SER A 18 20.82 12.61 -27.18
C SER A 18 20.86 11.27 -26.41
N ILE A 19 21.89 10.45 -26.60
CA ILE A 19 22.12 9.21 -25.83
C ILE A 19 22.74 9.54 -24.46
N VAL A 20 23.58 10.58 -24.37
CA VAL A 20 24.16 11.05 -23.09
C VAL A 20 23.12 11.75 -22.19
N SER A 21 21.98 12.16 -22.75
CA SER A 21 20.84 12.68 -21.98
C SER A 21 19.84 11.60 -21.54
N CYS A 22 20.26 10.32 -21.57
CA CYS A 22 19.76 9.31 -20.63
C CYS A 22 20.12 9.78 -19.22
N ARG A 23 19.29 10.70 -18.71
CA ARG A 23 19.21 11.16 -17.33
C ARG A 23 19.62 9.98 -16.47
N PHE A 24 20.71 10.16 -15.74
CA PHE A 24 21.04 9.37 -14.56
C PHE A 24 19.84 9.46 -13.61
N TYR A 25 18.78 8.71 -13.89
CA TYR A 25 17.92 8.20 -12.86
C TYR A 25 18.87 7.27 -12.12
N ALA A 26 19.53 7.82 -11.10
CA ALA A 26 20.21 7.04 -10.08
C ALA A 26 19.37 5.79 -9.87
N SER A 27 19.99 4.62 -9.93
CA SER A 27 19.38 3.33 -9.66
C SER A 27 18.81 3.35 -8.24
N LYS A 28 17.67 4.02 -8.07
CA LYS A 28 17.01 4.19 -6.80
C LYS A 28 16.55 2.80 -6.44
N LEU A 29 17.13 2.26 -5.38
CA LEU A 29 16.62 1.08 -4.68
C LEU A 29 15.09 1.14 -4.70
N HIS A 30 14.47 0.22 -5.41
CA HIS A 30 13.02 0.20 -5.56
C HIS A 30 12.40 -0.10 -4.20
N HIS A 31 11.94 0.94 -3.50
CA HIS A 31 11.18 0.75 -2.28
C HIS A 31 9.84 0.08 -2.63
N LEU A 32 9.55 -1.05 -1.97
CA LEU A 32 8.25 -1.70 -2.06
C LEU A 32 7.17 -0.73 -1.61
N LYS A 33 6.26 -0.40 -2.53
CA LYS A 33 5.13 0.50 -2.26
C LYS A 33 3.93 -0.30 -1.79
N THR A 34 3.23 0.21 -0.78
CA THR A 34 1.93 -0.34 -0.36
C THR A 34 0.94 -0.34 -1.52
N LYS A 35 0.28 -1.47 -1.74
CA LYS A 35 -0.79 -1.57 -2.73
C LYS A 35 -2.03 -0.85 -2.23
N LYS A 36 -2.32 0.32 -2.82
CA LYS A 36 -3.45 1.19 -2.41
C LYS A 36 -4.78 0.44 -2.34
N SER A 37 -5.05 -0.45 -3.28
CA SER A 37 -6.32 -1.22 -3.31
C SER A 37 -6.49 -2.19 -2.15
N VAL A 38 -5.39 -2.62 -1.52
CA VAL A 38 -5.44 -3.43 -0.29
C VAL A 38 -5.61 -2.51 0.91
N ALA A 39 -4.85 -1.42 0.97
CA ALA A 39 -4.90 -0.44 2.05
C ALA A 39 -6.30 0.19 2.23
N THR A 40 -7.03 0.46 1.14
CA THR A 40 -8.39 1.03 1.22
C THR A 40 -9.46 0.06 1.75
N ARG A 41 -9.15 -1.24 1.81
CA ARG A 41 -10.10 -2.28 2.24
C ARG A 41 -9.91 -2.72 3.69
N ILE A 42 -8.85 -2.24 4.34
CA ILE A 42 -8.51 -2.55 5.72
C ILE A 42 -8.82 -1.35 6.62
N LYS A 43 -9.28 -1.64 7.84
CA LYS A 43 -9.44 -0.68 8.93
C LYS A 43 -8.56 -1.11 10.08
N LEU A 44 -7.73 -0.21 10.59
CA LEU A 44 -6.95 -0.44 11.81
C LEU A 44 -7.81 0.00 12.99
N VAL A 45 -7.95 -0.90 13.98
CA VAL A 45 -8.75 -0.66 15.18
C VAL A 45 -7.85 -0.89 16.39
N PRO A 46 -7.74 0.05 17.35
CA PRO A 46 -6.93 -0.16 18.55
C PRO A 46 -7.44 -1.36 19.36
N GLN A 47 -6.52 -2.15 19.90
CA GLN A 47 -6.75 -3.21 20.87
C GLN A 47 -6.40 -2.70 22.26
N GLY A 48 -7.26 -3.02 23.22
CA GLY A 48 -7.01 -2.73 24.63
C GLY A 48 -7.47 -1.34 25.07
N PRO A 49 -7.41 -1.07 26.38
CA PRO A 49 -7.74 0.22 26.92
C PRO A 49 -6.70 1.24 26.43
N THR A 50 -7.14 2.25 25.67
CA THR A 50 -6.39 3.50 25.53
C THR A 50 -6.33 4.15 26.90
N LYS A 51 -5.38 3.74 27.74
CA LYS A 51 -5.18 4.39 29.04
C LYS A 51 -4.86 5.88 28.75
N PRO A 52 -5.49 6.82 29.47
CA PRO A 52 -5.14 8.23 29.33
C PRO A 52 -3.63 8.39 29.60
N ILE A 53 -3.00 9.30 28.85
CA ILE A 53 -1.57 9.59 28.98
C ILE A 53 -1.37 10.24 30.35
N ILE A 54 -0.98 9.44 31.34
CA ILE A 54 -0.47 9.93 32.61
C ILE A 54 1.02 10.24 32.37
N PRO A 55 1.50 11.46 32.64
CA PRO A 55 2.92 11.77 32.47
C PRO A 55 3.74 10.83 33.36
N ASN A 56 4.81 10.24 32.78
CA ASN A 56 5.79 9.34 33.42
C ASN A 56 5.46 7.84 33.54
N THR A 57 4.48 7.31 32.81
CA THR A 57 4.34 5.84 32.67
C THR A 57 4.86 5.38 31.31
N GLU A 58 5.67 4.33 31.27
CA GLU A 58 6.02 3.65 30.01
C GLU A 58 4.74 3.04 29.44
N VAL A 59 4.09 3.75 28.52
CA VAL A 59 2.86 3.31 27.88
C VAL A 59 3.24 2.33 26.76
N GLU A 60 2.84 1.07 26.90
CA GLU A 60 2.93 0.10 25.81
C GLU A 60 2.27 0.67 24.55
N PRO A 61 2.92 0.58 23.37
CA PRO A 61 2.34 1.10 22.15
C PRO A 61 0.98 0.43 21.91
N PRO A 62 -0.06 1.20 21.57
CA PRO A 62 -1.38 0.62 21.30
C PRO A 62 -1.25 -0.43 20.19
N ALA A 63 -1.58 -1.68 20.50
CA ALA A 63 -1.64 -2.73 19.49
C ALA A 63 -2.87 -2.49 18.61
N PHE A 64 -2.78 -2.63 17.29
CA PHE A 64 -3.93 -2.46 16.39
C PHE A 64 -4.35 -3.80 15.75
N LYS A 65 -5.65 -4.05 15.66
CA LYS A 65 -6.27 -5.10 14.84
C LYS A 65 -6.49 -4.61 13.43
N ILE A 66 -6.23 -5.50 12.48
CA ILE A 66 -6.73 -5.36 11.11
C ILE A 66 -8.16 -5.87 11.06
N MET A 67 -9.06 -5.03 10.56
CA MET A 67 -10.47 -5.34 10.36
C MET A 67 -10.84 -5.14 8.89
N THR A 68 -11.73 -5.99 8.36
CA THR A 68 -12.21 -5.95 6.97
C THR A 68 -13.73 -5.99 6.93
N LYS A 69 -14.36 -5.43 5.88
CA LYS A 69 -15.81 -5.53 5.69
C LYS A 69 -16.22 -6.93 5.20
N TYR A 70 -17.44 -7.34 5.51
CA TYR A 70 -18.04 -8.51 4.88
C TYR A 70 -18.33 -8.25 3.40
N THR A 71 -18.25 -9.31 2.60
CA THR A 71 -18.61 -9.29 1.18
C THR A 71 -20.11 -9.60 0.99
N GLY A 72 -20.67 -9.16 -0.13
CA GLY A 72 -22.03 -9.53 -0.55
C GLY A 72 -23.16 -8.82 0.20
N VAL A 73 -22.90 -7.65 0.77
CA VAL A 73 -23.88 -6.83 1.53
C VAL A 73 -24.28 -5.56 0.77
N GLN A 74 -23.69 -5.28 -0.38
CA GLN A 74 -23.94 -4.02 -1.11
C GLN A 74 -25.20 -4.09 -2.00
N HIS A 75 -25.45 -5.24 -2.64
CA HIS A 75 -26.55 -5.43 -3.59
C HIS A 75 -27.19 -6.81 -3.40
N GLY A 76 -28.39 -7.01 -3.94
CA GLY A 76 -29.11 -8.29 -3.86
C GLY A 76 -29.53 -8.68 -2.44
N ILE A 77 -29.73 -7.67 -1.57
CA ILE A 77 -30.06 -7.86 -0.15
C ILE A 77 -31.52 -8.30 0.02
N ALA A 78 -32.42 -7.83 -0.84
CA ALA A 78 -33.86 -8.13 -0.77
C ALA A 78 -34.17 -9.64 -0.83
N LYS A 79 -33.30 -10.45 -1.46
CA LYS A 79 -33.44 -11.91 -1.55
C LYS A 79 -32.81 -12.66 -0.36
N LYS A 80 -32.26 -11.94 0.62
CA LYS A 80 -31.54 -12.52 1.76
C LYS A 80 -32.31 -12.22 3.04
N GLU A 81 -32.33 -13.20 3.95
CA GLU A 81 -32.88 -13.03 5.28
C GLU A 81 -32.27 -11.80 5.98
N ALA A 82 -33.14 -10.96 6.58
CA ALA A 82 -32.73 -9.73 7.23
C ALA A 82 -31.62 -9.97 8.28
N ARG A 83 -31.77 -11.02 9.11
CA ARG A 83 -30.79 -11.41 10.13
C ARG A 83 -29.40 -11.66 9.54
N ARG A 84 -29.31 -12.45 8.45
CA ARG A 84 -28.03 -12.73 7.76
C ARG A 84 -27.35 -11.49 7.19
N THR A 85 -28.11 -10.44 6.91
CA THR A 85 -27.56 -9.18 6.38
C THR A 85 -27.16 -8.22 7.48
N ALA A 86 -27.91 -8.18 8.60
CA ALA A 86 -27.58 -7.42 9.79
C ALA A 86 -26.21 -7.84 10.36
N ASP A 87 -25.97 -9.14 10.48
CA ASP A 87 -24.68 -9.69 10.98
C ASP A 87 -23.48 -9.30 10.12
N LYS A 88 -23.71 -8.95 8.84
CA LYS A 88 -22.65 -8.63 7.87
C LYS A 88 -22.44 -7.13 7.67
N ARG A 89 -23.19 -6.25 8.33
CA ARG A 89 -23.01 -4.78 8.21
C ARG A 89 -21.75 -4.27 8.92
N GLY A 90 -21.16 -5.08 9.80
CA GLY A 90 -19.98 -4.71 10.59
C GLY A 90 -18.62 -4.93 9.90
N TYR A 91 -17.57 -4.67 10.67
CA TYR A 91 -16.21 -5.09 10.35
C TYR A 91 -15.89 -6.39 11.09
N ARG A 92 -15.03 -7.21 10.50
CA ARG A 92 -14.56 -8.47 11.09
C ARG A 92 -13.07 -8.62 10.98
N GLU A 93 -12.49 -9.42 11.88
CA GLU A 93 -11.13 -9.88 11.70
C GLU A 93 -11.02 -10.78 10.47
N PRO A 94 -10.07 -10.52 9.56
CA PRO A 94 -9.80 -11.40 8.43
C PRO A 94 -9.23 -12.74 8.91
N ASN A 95 -9.47 -13.80 8.13
CA ASN A 95 -8.85 -15.10 8.40
C ASN A 95 -7.32 -15.06 8.19
N LYS A 96 -6.64 -16.13 8.63
CA LYS A 96 -5.17 -16.23 8.56
C LYS A 96 -4.60 -16.00 7.15
N LEU A 97 -5.27 -16.52 6.11
CA LEU A 97 -4.83 -16.37 4.71
C LEU A 97 -4.94 -14.92 4.23
N VAL A 98 -6.05 -14.26 4.53
CA VAL A 98 -6.25 -12.85 4.17
C VAL A 98 -5.31 -11.96 4.96
N LYS A 99 -5.02 -12.26 6.24
CA LYS A 99 -3.98 -11.58 7.02
C LYS A 99 -2.61 -11.71 6.33
N LYS A 100 -2.21 -12.92 5.91
CA LYS A 100 -0.95 -13.16 5.17
C LYS A 100 -0.90 -12.38 3.86
N TYR A 101 -2.01 -12.33 3.12
CA TYR A 101 -2.13 -11.52 1.90
C TYR A 101 -1.91 -10.03 2.20
N ILE A 102 -2.60 -9.48 3.19
CA ILE A 102 -2.46 -8.06 3.55
C ILE A 102 -1.01 -7.75 3.96
N LYS A 103 -0.36 -8.63 4.72
CA LYS A 103 1.06 -8.50 5.13
C LYS A 103 2.01 -8.38 3.93
N ALA A 104 1.74 -9.14 2.87
CA ALA A 104 2.55 -9.16 1.67
C ALA A 104 2.43 -7.87 0.83
N PHE A 105 1.33 -7.12 0.95
CA PHE A 105 1.04 -5.96 0.10
C PHE A 105 0.99 -4.62 0.84
N VAL A 106 1.01 -4.62 2.18
CA VAL A 106 1.11 -3.42 3.00
C VAL A 106 2.56 -3.28 3.48
N HIS A 107 3.25 -2.30 2.91
CA HIS A 107 4.68 -2.03 3.15
C HIS A 107 4.92 -0.72 3.92
N ASP A 108 3.86 0.00 4.25
CA ASP A 108 3.93 1.24 5.02
C ASP A 108 4.53 0.96 6.40
N LYS A 109 5.63 1.64 6.71
CA LYS A 109 6.37 1.45 7.96
C LYS A 109 5.52 1.77 9.18
N ASN A 110 4.64 2.76 9.10
CA ASN A 110 3.78 3.15 10.22
C ASN A 110 2.73 2.06 10.46
N ILE A 111 2.08 1.59 9.40
CA ILE A 111 1.07 0.53 9.52
C ILE A 111 1.69 -0.77 10.05
N ARG A 112 2.89 -1.12 9.59
CA ARG A 112 3.59 -2.34 10.05
C ARG A 112 4.02 -2.29 11.52
N LYS A 113 4.36 -1.10 12.05
CA LYS A 113 4.70 -0.94 13.48
C LYS A 113 3.47 -1.05 14.39
N LEU A 114 2.30 -0.67 13.87
CA LEU A 114 1.05 -0.63 14.63
C LEU A 114 0.37 -2.00 14.72
N ILE A 115 0.70 -2.93 13.82
CA ILE A 115 0.10 -4.26 13.77
C ILE A 115 1.11 -5.28 14.26
N ASP A 116 0.77 -5.98 15.34
CA ASP A 116 1.42 -7.24 15.69
C ASP A 116 0.87 -8.34 14.76
N TRP A 117 1.75 -8.98 13.98
CA TRP A 117 1.38 -9.80 12.81
C TRP A 117 1.19 -11.28 13.12
#